data_AF-A0A7C4KU02-F1
#
_entry.id   AF-A0A7C4KU02-F1
#
_cell.length_a   1.000
_cell.length_b   1.000
_cell.length_c   1.000
_cell.angle_alpha   90.00
_cell.angle_beta   90.00
_cell.angle_gamma   90.00
#
_symmetry.space_group_name_H-M   'P 1'
#
loop_
_entity.id
_entity.type
_entity.pdbx_description
1 polymer ?
#
loop_
_entity_poly.entity_id
_entity_poly.type
_entity_poly.pdbx_seq_one_letter_code
_entity_poly.pdbx_strand_id
1 'polypeptide(L)'
;MLVALYIAIIIAIFIPYSLLLRYILRRSGIEDIIKEIRELSEKASKLSPKDKKLRMIKSRYEFLRRRVRYAFLLNLFIMWLAIFTAITVANAVVFHVSSTYGIENVFTSPLRIPGITLGKDQLNIFLLVLAVIVAYQPLHSKISLMSTIYGT
;
A
#
# COMPACT_ATOMS: atom_id res chain seq x y z
N MET A 1 15.62 -2.70 -21.27
CA MET A 1 15.91 -1.34 -20.76
C MET A 1 14.64 -0.59 -20.34
N LEU A 2 13.66 -0.40 -21.24
CA LEU A 2 12.40 0.31 -20.92
C LEU A 2 11.59 -0.31 -19.77
N VAL A 3 11.50 -1.64 -19.70
CA VAL A 3 10.84 -2.36 -18.59
C VAL A 3 11.48 -2.00 -17.24
N ALA A 4 12.81 -2.03 -17.15
CA ALA A 4 13.53 -1.72 -15.92
C ALA A 4 13.35 -0.26 -15.51
N LEU A 5 13.40 0.67 -16.48
CA LEU A 5 13.11 2.08 -16.25
C LEU A 5 11.69 2.29 -15.72
N TYR A 6 10.70 1.62 -16.32
CA TYR A 6 9.30 1.67 -15.91
C TYR A 6 9.11 1.18 -14.46
N ILE A 7 9.71 0.04 -14.11
CA ILE A 7 9.70 -0.49 -12.73
C ILE A 7 10.36 0.50 -11.76
N ALA A 8 11.53 1.03 -12.11
CA ALA A 8 12.27 1.95 -11.26
C ALA A 8 11.46 3.22 -10.94
N ILE A 9 10.76 3.77 -11.94
CA ILE A 9 9.89 4.94 -11.76
C ILE A 9 8.71 4.62 -10.83
N ILE A 10 8.07 3.45 -11.00
CA ILE A 10 6.97 3.03 -10.12
C ILE A 10 7.44 2.96 -8.66
N ILE A 11 8.57 2.29 -8.41
CA ILE A 11 9.14 2.15 -7.06
C ILE A 11 9.49 3.53 -6.49
N ALA A 12 10.14 4.38 -7.29
CA ALA A 12 10.52 5.73 -6.89
C ALA A 12 9.31 6.57 -6.46
N ILE A 13 8.16 6.39 -7.13
CA ILE A 13 6.91 7.09 -6.79
C ILE A 13 6.24 6.49 -5.55
N PHE A 14 6.31 5.18 -5.33
CA PHE A 14 5.69 4.57 -4.15
C PHE A 14 6.35 4.95 -2.82
N ILE A 15 7.66 5.22 -2.83
CA ILE A 15 8.42 5.61 -1.63
C ILE A 15 7.85 6.88 -0.96
N PRO A 16 7.70 8.04 -1.64
CA PRO A 16 7.17 9.24 -1.00
C PRO A 16 5.74 9.07 -0.49
N TYR A 17 4.89 8.31 -1.17
CA TYR A 17 3.54 8.00 -0.67
C TYR A 17 3.57 7.14 0.61
N SER A 18 4.48 6.18 0.69
CA SER A 18 4.68 5.37 1.90
C SER A 18 5.16 6.23 3.08
N LEU A 19 6.06 7.18 2.83
CA LEU A 19 6.53 8.15 3.83
C LEU A 19 5.43 9.13 4.25
N LEU A 20 4.59 9.60 3.31
CA LEU A 20 3.45 10.44 3.59
C LEU A 20 2.46 9.74 4.52
N LEU A 21 2.12 8.49 4.23
CA LEU A 21 1.26 7.69 5.10
C LEU A 21 1.86 7.52 6.49
N ARG A 22 3.16 7.21 6.59
CA ARG A 22 3.88 7.13 7.87
C ARG A 22 3.72 8.41 8.68
N TYR A 23 3.91 9.56 8.04
CA TYR A 23 3.81 10.87 8.69
C TYR A 23 2.39 11.10 9.24
N ILE A 24 1.36 10.80 8.45
CA ILE A 24 -0.04 10.96 8.88
C ILE A 24 -0.36 10.01 10.05
N LEU A 25 0.06 8.75 9.95
CA LEU A 25 -0.20 7.75 10.98
C LEU A 25 0.50 8.07 12.31
N ARG A 26 1.76 8.51 12.27
CA ARG A 26 2.48 8.99 13.46
C ARG A 26 1.79 10.18 14.09
N ARG A 27 1.40 11.17 13.29
CA ARG A 27 0.68 12.36 13.78
C ARG A 27 -0.67 12.00 14.42
N SER A 28 -1.31 10.94 13.96
CA SER A 28 -2.57 10.45 14.52
C SER A 28 -2.42 9.63 15.82
N GLY A 29 -1.20 9.31 16.25
CA GLY A 29 -0.95 8.49 17.43
C GLY A 29 -1.47 7.05 17.29
N ILE A 30 -1.41 6.48 16.07
CA ILE A 30 -2.05 5.18 15.81
C ILE A 30 -1.42 4.04 16.64
N GLU A 31 -0.13 4.13 16.95
CA GLU A 31 0.58 3.17 17.78
C GLU A 31 0.01 3.15 19.21
N ASP A 32 -0.24 4.32 19.80
CA ASP A 32 -0.88 4.46 21.11
C ASP A 32 -2.30 3.92 21.10
N ILE A 33 -3.06 4.20 20.03
CA ILE A 33 -4.41 3.68 19.84
C ILE A 33 -4.42 2.15 19.81
N ILE A 34 -3.47 1.53 19.10
CA ILE A 34 -3.38 0.06 19.00
C ILE A 34 -3.01 -0.54 20.36
N LYS A 35 -2.07 0.08 21.09
CA LYS A 35 -1.70 -0.35 22.44
C LYS A 35 -2.91 -0.26 23.38
N GLU A 36 -3.64 0.84 23.34
CA GLU A 36 -4.84 1.04 24.15
C GLU A 36 -5.94 0.02 23.82
N ILE A 37 -6.15 -0.30 22.53
CA ILE A 37 -7.09 -1.34 22.10
C ILE A 37 -6.71 -2.70 22.71
N ARG A 38 -5.42 -3.07 22.70
CA ARG A 38 -4.94 -4.34 23.28
C ARG A 38 -5.20 -4.39 24.79
N GLU A 39 -4.86 -3.33 25.51
CA GLU A 39 -5.09 -3.22 26.96
C GLU A 39 -6.60 -3.27 27.31
N LEU A 40 -7.45 -2.59 26.53
CA LEU A 40 -8.90 -2.63 26.73
C LEU A 40 -9.48 -4.03 26.45
N SER A 41 -8.95 -4.73 25.46
CA SER A 41 -9.34 -6.12 25.16
C SER A 41 -8.98 -7.07 26.30
N GLU A 42 -7.78 -6.93 26.89
CA GLU A 42 -7.36 -7.73 28.05
C GLU A 42 -8.15 -7.39 29.33
N LYS A 43 -8.50 -6.12 29.53
CA LYS A 43 -9.36 -5.70 30.66
C LYS A 43 -10.78 -6.23 30.49
N ALA A 44 -11.31 -6.23 29.27
CA ALA A 44 -12.64 -6.74 28.96
C ALA A 44 -12.75 -8.26 29.18
N SER A 45 -11.71 -9.03 28.86
CA SER A 45 -11.71 -10.50 29.02
C SER A 45 -11.74 -10.95 30.49
N LYS A 46 -11.38 -10.07 31.43
CA LYS A 46 -11.37 -10.33 32.88
C LYS A 46 -12.66 -9.91 33.60
N LEU A 47 -13.60 -9.26 32.91
CA LEU A 47 -14.81 -8.68 33.51
C LEU A 47 -16.07 -9.50 33.22
N SER A 48 -17.03 -9.49 34.14
CA SER A 48 -18.29 -10.21 34.00
C SER A 48 -19.21 -9.52 32.97
N PRO A 49 -19.97 -10.26 32.14
CA PRO A 49 -20.85 -9.71 31.10
C PRO A 49 -21.89 -8.68 31.57
N LYS A 50 -22.25 -8.70 32.86
CA LYS A 50 -23.31 -7.85 33.43
C LYS A 50 -22.80 -6.51 33.96
N ASP A 51 -21.49 -6.26 33.96
CA ASP A 51 -20.91 -5.05 34.53
C ASP A 51 -21.14 -3.81 33.66
N LYS A 52 -21.62 -2.71 34.27
CA LYS A 52 -21.72 -1.38 33.64
C LYS A 52 -20.36 -0.92 33.09
N LYS A 53 -19.26 -1.32 33.75
CA LYS A 53 -17.87 -1.08 33.32
C LYS A 53 -17.55 -1.75 31.97
N LEU A 54 -18.10 -2.94 31.70
CA LEU A 54 -17.89 -3.64 30.44
C LEU A 54 -18.52 -2.88 29.26
N ARG A 55 -19.73 -2.31 29.46
CA ARG A 55 -20.38 -1.48 28.41
C ARG A 55 -19.54 -0.25 28.07
N MET A 56 -18.97 0.40 29.09
CA MET A 56 -18.10 1.56 28.91
C MET A 56 -16.82 1.19 28.15
N ILE A 57 -16.15 0.09 28.53
CA ILE A 57 -14.97 -0.43 27.83
C ILE A 57 -15.29 -0.77 26.37
N LYS A 58 -16.43 -1.42 26.12
CA LYS A 58 -16.88 -1.76 24.75
C LYS A 58 -17.10 -0.52 23.89
N SER A 59 -17.69 0.54 24.46
CA SER A 59 -17.90 1.81 23.73
C SER A 59 -16.58 2.50 23.35
N ARG A 60 -15.60 2.52 24.28
CA ARG A 60 -14.27 3.08 24.04
C ARG A 60 -13.49 2.25 23.01
N TYR A 61 -13.57 0.92 23.12
CA TYR A 61 -13.00 0.00 22.13
C TYR A 61 -13.57 0.24 20.72
N GLU A 62 -14.89 0.34 20.58
CA GLU A 62 -15.52 0.61 19.27
C GLU A 62 -15.10 1.98 18.70
N PHE A 63 -14.96 3.01 19.54
CA PHE A 63 -14.45 4.30 19.11
C PHE A 63 -13.01 4.23 18.58
N LEU A 64 -12.11 3.56 19.29
CA LEU A 64 -10.72 3.38 18.87
C LEU A 64 -10.63 2.49 17.61
N ARG A 65 -11.44 1.44 17.54
CA ARG A 65 -11.54 0.55 16.36
C ARG A 65 -11.97 1.31 15.11
N ARG A 66 -12.88 2.28 15.23
CA ARG A 66 -13.24 3.17 14.10
C ARG A 66 -12.03 3.97 13.60
N ARG A 67 -11.18 4.47 14.50
CA ARG A 67 -9.94 5.18 14.12
C ARG A 67 -8.97 4.27 13.36
N VAL A 68 -8.80 3.03 13.81
CA VAL A 68 -7.99 2.03 13.08
C VAL A 68 -8.58 1.74 11.70
N ARG A 69 -9.91 1.63 11.59
CA ARG A 69 -10.58 1.48 10.30
C ARG A 69 -10.32 2.66 9.36
N TYR A 70 -10.33 3.89 9.87
CA TYR A 70 -9.97 5.06 9.07
C TYR A 70 -8.52 5.04 8.62
N ALA A 71 -7.58 4.57 9.46
CA ALA A 71 -6.19 4.37 9.05
C ALA A 71 -6.06 3.36 7.90
N PHE A 72 -6.82 2.26 7.94
CA PHE A 72 -6.86 1.29 6.84
C PHE A 72 -7.43 1.89 5.54
N LEU A 73 -8.53 2.64 5.63
CA LEU A 73 -9.12 3.32 4.47
C LEU A 73 -8.20 4.39 3.90
N LEU A 74 -7.49 5.13 4.76
CA LEU A 74 -6.48 6.10 4.34
C LEU A 74 -5.34 5.41 3.59
N ASN A 75 -4.85 4.28 4.09
CA ASN A 75 -3.84 3.48 3.40
C ASN A 75 -4.33 3.04 2.01
N LEU A 76 -5.55 2.51 1.93
CA LEU A 76 -6.15 2.12 0.65
C LEU A 76 -6.20 3.31 -0.32
N PHE A 77 -6.67 4.47 0.15
CA PHE A 77 -6.74 5.69 -0.66
C PHE A 77 -5.37 6.15 -1.16
N ILE A 78 -4.37 6.21 -0.27
CA ILE A 78 -3.00 6.60 -0.61
C ILE A 78 -2.37 5.62 -1.60
N MET A 79 -2.59 4.31 -1.43
CA MET A 79 -2.10 3.30 -2.37
C MET A 79 -2.71 3.46 -3.75
N TRP A 80 -4.02 3.71 -3.85
CA TRP A 80 -4.65 4.00 -5.14
C TRP A 80 -4.06 5.25 -5.79
N LEU A 81 -3.92 6.33 -5.03
CA LEU A 81 -3.32 7.57 -5.52
C LEU A 81 -1.88 7.35 -6.01
N ALA A 82 -1.10 6.55 -5.28
CA ALA A 82 0.26 6.17 -5.66
C ALA A 82 0.27 5.37 -6.96
N ILE A 83 -0.61 4.38 -7.12
CA ILE A 83 -0.73 3.56 -8.33
C ILE A 83 -1.08 4.43 -9.54
N PHE A 84 -2.10 5.29 -9.43
CA PHE A 84 -2.49 6.20 -10.51
C PHE A 84 -1.35 7.14 -10.90
N THR A 85 -0.69 7.74 -9.90
CA THR A 85 0.47 8.63 -10.15
C THR A 85 1.61 7.86 -10.82
N ALA A 86 1.93 6.67 -10.33
CA ALA A 86 3.02 5.85 -10.83
C ALA A 86 2.81 5.44 -12.29
N ILE A 87 1.61 4.98 -12.65
CA ILE A 87 1.27 4.61 -14.02
C ILE A 87 1.34 5.83 -14.93
N THR A 88 0.77 6.96 -14.51
CA THR A 88 0.72 8.19 -15.32
C THR A 88 2.14 8.70 -15.61
N VAL A 89 2.96 8.84 -14.57
CA VAL A 89 4.33 9.35 -14.71
C VAL A 89 5.22 8.37 -15.45
N ALA A 90 5.12 7.06 -15.16
CA ALA A 90 5.95 6.06 -15.84
C ALA A 90 5.63 5.99 -17.34
N ASN A 91 4.35 6.08 -17.73
CA ASN A 91 3.97 6.15 -19.14
C ASN A 91 4.49 7.42 -19.81
N ALA A 92 4.35 8.58 -19.16
CA ALA A 92 4.84 9.85 -19.69
C ALA A 92 6.37 9.84 -19.90
N VAL A 93 7.12 9.35 -18.92
CA VAL A 93 8.59 9.26 -19.00
C VAL A 93 9.03 8.26 -20.05
N VAL A 94 8.44 7.05 -20.10
CA VAL A 94 8.81 6.05 -21.11
C VAL A 94 8.47 6.54 -22.52
N PHE A 95 7.33 7.20 -22.71
CA PHE A 95 6.98 7.80 -23.99
C PHE A 95 7.97 8.90 -24.41
N HIS A 96 8.37 9.77 -23.47
CA HIS A 96 9.33 10.82 -23.78
C HIS A 96 10.70 10.24 -24.15
N VAL A 97 11.19 9.25 -23.39
CA VAL A 97 12.46 8.57 -23.66
C VAL A 97 12.41 7.82 -25.00
N SER A 98 11.35 7.06 -25.27
CA SER A 98 11.23 6.31 -26.53
C SER A 98 11.20 7.25 -27.74
N SER A 99 10.45 8.35 -27.66
CA SER A 99 10.40 9.37 -28.71
C SER A 99 11.75 10.08 -28.91
N THR A 100 12.50 10.34 -27.84
CA THR A 100 13.76 11.09 -27.91
C THR A 100 14.88 10.26 -28.53
N TYR A 101 14.90 8.96 -28.23
CA TYR A 101 15.94 8.04 -28.70
C TYR A 101 15.52 7.21 -29.93
N GLY A 102 14.34 7.44 -30.48
CA GLY A 102 13.83 6.70 -31.64
C GLY A 102 13.62 5.21 -31.37
N ILE A 103 13.36 4.84 -30.11
CA ILE A 103 13.18 3.44 -29.69
C ILE A 103 11.69 3.10 -29.79
N GLU A 104 11.35 1.93 -30.32
CA GLU A 104 9.96 1.47 -30.31
C GLU A 104 9.45 1.34 -28.86
N ASN A 105 8.27 1.92 -28.59
CA ASN A 105 7.64 1.86 -27.27
C ASN A 105 6.94 0.50 -27.05
N VAL A 106 7.73 -0.56 -27.09
CA VAL A 106 7.26 -1.93 -26.88
C VAL A 106 7.99 -2.53 -25.69
N PHE A 107 7.22 -2.91 -24.68
CA PHE A 107 7.75 -3.70 -23.58
C PHE A 107 7.83 -5.16 -24.02
N THR A 108 9.01 -5.65 -24.36
CA THR A 108 9.20 -7.07 -24.68
C THR A 108 9.18 -7.89 -23.40
N SER A 109 8.43 -9.00 -23.42
CA SER A 109 8.42 -9.96 -22.32
C SER A 109 9.66 -10.85 -22.36
N PRO A 110 10.41 -10.99 -21.25
CA PRO A 110 11.52 -11.93 -21.18
C PRO A 110 11.04 -13.40 -21.06
N LEU A 111 9.76 -13.62 -20.76
CA LEU A 111 9.19 -14.95 -20.48
C LEU A 111 7.98 -15.18 -21.37
N ARG A 112 8.01 -16.17 -22.27
CA ARG A 112 6.90 -16.52 -23.17
C ARG A 112 5.80 -17.33 -22.49
N ILE A 113 5.28 -16.83 -21.38
CA ILE A 113 4.20 -17.47 -20.62
C ILE A 113 2.86 -16.88 -21.08
N PRO A 114 1.85 -17.72 -21.43
CA PRO A 114 0.50 -17.25 -21.74
C PRO A 114 -0.08 -16.40 -20.61
N GLY A 115 -0.66 -15.25 -20.95
CA GLY A 115 -1.24 -14.31 -19.99
C GLY A 115 -0.27 -13.22 -19.52
N ILE A 116 1.01 -13.55 -19.29
CA ILE A 116 2.09 -12.57 -19.02
C ILE A 116 2.54 -11.90 -20.31
N THR A 117 2.61 -12.70 -21.37
CA THR A 117 2.95 -12.26 -22.73
C THR A 117 1.69 -12.18 -23.57
N LEU A 118 1.43 -10.98 -24.08
CA LEU A 118 0.44 -10.68 -25.11
C LEU A 118 1.02 -11.04 -26.49
N GLY A 119 0.20 -10.95 -27.54
CA GLY A 119 0.64 -11.21 -28.91
C GLY A 119 1.90 -10.42 -29.28
N LYS A 120 2.78 -11.02 -30.11
CA LYS A 120 4.08 -10.46 -30.52
C LYS A 120 5.10 -10.27 -29.39
N ASP A 121 5.17 -11.20 -28.43
CA ASP A 121 6.12 -11.17 -27.31
C ASP A 121 6.02 -9.89 -26.44
N GLN A 122 4.86 -9.21 -26.43
CA GLN A 122 4.66 -8.00 -25.65
C GLN A 122 4.30 -8.31 -24.20
N LEU A 123 4.94 -7.64 -23.25
CA LEU A 123 4.68 -7.78 -21.83
C LEU A 123 3.36 -7.10 -21.47
N ASN A 124 2.52 -7.79 -20.71
CA ASN A 124 1.32 -7.22 -20.15
C ASN A 124 1.68 -6.20 -19.04
N ILE A 125 1.54 -4.91 -19.34
CA ILE A 125 1.89 -3.81 -18.42
C ILE A 125 1.07 -3.89 -17.12
N PHE A 126 -0.19 -4.32 -17.17
CA PHE A 126 -1.01 -4.47 -15.97
C PHE A 126 -0.45 -5.53 -15.02
N LEU A 127 -0.02 -6.67 -15.56
CA LEU A 127 0.63 -7.72 -14.76
C LEU A 127 1.98 -7.28 -14.23
N LEU A 128 2.75 -6.51 -15.01
CA LEU A 128 4.00 -5.93 -14.55
C LEU A 128 3.75 -5.00 -13.35
N VAL A 129 2.79 -4.09 -13.45
CA VAL A 129 2.43 -3.17 -12.35
C VAL A 129 1.97 -3.95 -11.13
N LEU A 130 1.12 -4.96 -11.30
CA LEU A 130 0.65 -5.80 -10.20
C LEU A 130 1.80 -6.55 -9.51
N ALA A 131 2.73 -7.11 -10.29
CA ALA A 131 3.92 -7.78 -9.76
C ALA A 131 4.80 -6.82 -8.95
N VAL A 132 5.01 -5.59 -9.45
CA VAL A 132 5.76 -4.56 -8.72
C VAL A 132 5.06 -4.16 -7.43
N ILE A 133 3.73 -4.00 -7.43
CA ILE A 133 2.96 -3.68 -6.21
C ILE A 133 3.10 -4.80 -5.18
N VAL A 134 2.93 -6.05 -5.59
CA VAL A 134 3.05 -7.22 -4.70
C VAL A 134 4.47 -7.31 -4.13
N ALA A 135 5.50 -7.13 -4.96
CA ALA A 135 6.90 -7.14 -4.54
C ALA A 135 7.24 -5.96 -3.59
N TYR A 136 6.62 -4.79 -3.80
CA TYR A 136 6.85 -3.61 -2.98
C TYR A 136 6.12 -3.66 -1.62
N GLN A 137 5.07 -4.47 -1.49
CA GLN A 137 4.19 -4.47 -0.33
C GLN A 137 4.87 -4.71 1.03
N PRO A 138 5.87 -5.60 1.16
CA PRO A 138 6.61 -5.77 2.41
C PRO A 138 7.37 -4.49 2.82
N LEU A 139 7.97 -3.81 1.84
CA LEU A 139 8.70 -2.56 2.06
C LEU A 139 7.75 -1.43 2.42
N HIS A 140 6.64 -1.30 1.68
CA HIS A 140 5.57 -0.35 1.99
C HIS A 140 5.09 -0.50 3.43
N SER A 141 4.80 -1.73 3.87
CA SER A 141 4.25 -2.00 5.21
C SER A 141 5.23 -1.63 6.32
N LYS A 142 6.54 -1.84 6.11
CA LYS A 142 7.61 -1.42 7.03
C LYS A 142 7.73 0.10 7.10
N ILE A 143 7.73 0.79 5.96
CA ILE A 143 7.91 2.25 5.90
C ILE A 143 6.68 2.96 6.48
N SER A 144 5.48 2.54 6.09
CA SER A 144 4.21 3.18 6.47
C SER A 144 3.78 2.91 7.91
N LEU A 145 4.44 2.00 8.64
CA LEU A 145 4.01 1.49 9.96
C LEU A 145 2.74 0.64 9.93
N MET A 146 2.23 0.27 8.75
CA MET A 146 1.03 -0.55 8.65
C MET A 146 1.23 -1.95 9.26
N SER A 147 2.46 -2.46 9.41
CA SER A 147 2.73 -3.69 10.16
C SER A 147 2.19 -3.66 11.59
N THR A 148 2.23 -2.49 12.25
CA THR A 148 1.69 -2.32 13.61
C THR A 148 0.18 -2.53 13.67
N ILE A 149 -0.52 -2.16 12.60
CA ILE A 149 -1.98 -2.30 12.45
C ILE A 149 -2.34 -3.74 12.06
N TYR A 150 -1.57 -4.36 11.16
CA TYR A 150 -1.85 -5.72 10.67
C TYR A 150 -1.40 -6.83 11.62
N GLY A 151 -0.59 -6.51 12.64
CA GLY A 151 -0.15 -7.48 13.65
C GLY A 151 0.88 -8.49 13.12
N THR A 152 1.65 -8.09 12.10
CA THR A 152 2.78 -8.87 11.56
C THR A 152 4.10 -8.54 12.21
#